data_AF-A0A9E1MY88-F1
#
_entry.id   AF-A0A9E1MY88-F1
#
_cell.length_a   1.000
_cell.length_b   1.000
_cell.length_c   1.000
_cell.angle_alpha   90.00
_cell.angle_beta   90.00
_cell.angle_gamma   90.00
#
_symmetry.space_group_name_H-M   'P 1'
#
loop_
_entity.id
_entity.type
_entity.pdbx_description
1 polymer ?
#
loop_
_entity_poly.entity_id
_entity_poly.type
_entity_poly.pdbx_seq_one_letter_code
_entity_poly.pdbx_strand_id
1 'polypeptide(L)'
;MTDEAQPVEGPIGFDHFDLDERLLRAVAKLGFEEPTPIQLATIVPVLEGRDIIGRARTGSGKTAAFGLPMLHRVREGGGVVRGLILAPTRELALQVTQALRSYALKMKPRIYAIYGGAPYDPQLRALHDGVDIVVGTPGRVLDLLERGSLDLSSVETFVLDEGDEMLRMGFIEDVDAILGATPDNRQVMLFSATMPQQMRAIAEAHLTDPLEIQVEDQALTVDHIEQRWMCVPERRKIDSLARVLRGEPRSTALVFCRTRRMCAQVADDLAGRGIGAEALHGDLNQGARERVLLRLRSGRLDVVVATDVASRGIDVQHITHVINVDLPSDIESYVHRIGRTARAGRKGVAISLVTPRERRRIREMQRRLNTPIKEIGIPSDATIGKQRRNRLIKQVLDTVEGGDLQHAWPIIDRLKSKGDGYDAATLAAGLLTVLAELEAVPLVDPPEEQKPRWSDGPKRTERDFQSSNEVEIFIPVGRAHGVRPGDLVGALANETGIPGARIGRVSIAERKSFIGLSRADAEVVLKEYGALEIRGVKCSLSLAKQRPNLRRPGRGNRRPGRRERESKKD
;
A
#
# COMPACT_ATOMS: atom_id res chain seq x y z
N MET A 1 10.34 -43.45 -32.83
CA MET A 1 9.09 -43.51 -32.07
C MET A 1 9.16 -42.40 -31.04
N THR A 2 8.53 -41.29 -31.36
CA THR A 2 8.39 -40.13 -30.47
C THR A 2 7.34 -40.49 -29.42
N ASP A 3 7.76 -40.57 -28.16
CA ASP A 3 6.87 -40.79 -27.03
C ASP A 3 6.21 -39.45 -26.71
N GLU A 4 5.00 -39.24 -27.23
CA GLU A 4 4.15 -38.11 -26.88
C GLU A 4 3.57 -38.37 -25.49
N ALA A 5 4.12 -37.71 -24.47
CA ALA A 5 3.57 -37.72 -23.13
C ALA A 5 2.14 -37.14 -23.15
N GLN A 6 1.16 -37.97 -22.81
CA GLN A 6 -0.23 -37.56 -22.65
C GLN A 6 -0.37 -36.57 -21.47
N PRO A 7 -1.16 -35.49 -21.59
CA PRO A 7 -1.41 -34.58 -20.48
C PRO A 7 -2.26 -35.29 -19.41
N VAL A 8 -1.77 -35.28 -18.17
CA VAL A 8 -2.48 -35.85 -17.01
C VAL A 8 -3.62 -34.90 -16.61
N GLU A 9 -4.87 -35.28 -16.89
CA GLU A 9 -6.07 -34.55 -16.47
C GLU A 9 -6.46 -34.93 -15.02
N GLY A 10 -6.07 -34.08 -14.07
CA GLY A 10 -6.46 -34.12 -12.65
C GLY A 10 -5.66 -33.10 -11.83
N PRO A 11 -6.17 -32.59 -10.69
CA PRO A 11 -5.38 -31.70 -9.84
C PRO A 11 -4.14 -32.44 -9.32
N ILE A 12 -2.95 -31.95 -9.67
CA ILE A 12 -1.66 -32.54 -9.30
C ILE A 12 -1.41 -32.24 -7.83
N GLY A 13 -1.38 -33.25 -6.96
CA GLY A 13 -1.06 -33.08 -5.54
C GLY A 13 0.45 -32.99 -5.27
N PHE A 14 0.81 -32.72 -4.01
CA PHE A 14 2.22 -32.70 -3.57
C PHE A 14 2.92 -34.06 -3.62
N ASP A 15 2.14 -35.14 -3.64
CA ASP A 15 2.58 -36.52 -3.83
C ASP A 15 3.27 -36.74 -5.19
N HIS A 16 3.08 -35.83 -6.15
CA HIS A 16 3.77 -35.87 -7.44
C HIS A 16 5.29 -35.60 -7.34
N PHE A 17 5.78 -34.94 -6.29
CA PHE A 17 7.16 -34.42 -6.25
C PHE A 17 8.24 -35.39 -5.74
N ASP A 18 7.93 -36.67 -5.53
CA ASP A 18 8.84 -37.69 -4.95
C ASP A 18 9.64 -37.19 -3.72
N LEU A 19 8.97 -36.43 -2.86
CA LEU A 19 9.55 -35.89 -1.63
C LEU A 19 9.51 -36.94 -0.50
N ASP A 20 10.32 -36.72 0.55
CA ASP A 20 10.30 -37.59 1.73
C ASP A 20 8.90 -37.58 2.35
N GLU A 21 8.34 -38.75 2.67
CA GLU A 21 6.98 -38.86 3.20
C GLU A 21 6.73 -37.99 4.44
N ARG A 22 7.77 -37.71 5.25
CA ARG A 22 7.65 -36.81 6.42
C ARG A 22 7.30 -35.38 5.98
N LEU A 23 7.88 -34.91 4.88
CA LEU A 23 7.56 -33.60 4.29
C LEU A 23 6.13 -33.57 3.76
N LEU A 24 5.74 -34.60 2.99
CA LEU A 24 4.37 -34.72 2.44
C LEU A 24 3.30 -34.70 3.54
N ARG A 25 3.53 -35.45 4.63
CA ARG A 25 2.64 -35.43 5.80
C ARG A 25 2.61 -34.07 6.51
N ALA A 26 3.75 -33.38 6.58
CA ALA A 26 3.84 -32.06 7.22
C ALA A 26 3.05 -31.00 6.43
N VAL A 27 3.23 -30.94 5.10
CA VAL A 27 2.51 -29.97 4.27
C VAL A 27 1.00 -30.24 4.24
N ALA A 28 0.58 -31.51 4.17
CA ALA A 28 -0.85 -31.87 4.27
C ALA A 28 -1.46 -31.41 5.60
N LYS A 29 -0.75 -31.59 6.73
CA LYS A 29 -1.20 -31.11 8.05
C LYS A 29 -1.29 -29.58 8.15
N LEU A 30 -0.46 -28.87 7.40
CA LEU A 30 -0.49 -27.40 7.31
C LEU A 30 -1.61 -26.89 6.38
N GLY A 31 -2.38 -27.79 5.75
CA GLY A 31 -3.48 -27.44 4.85
C GLY A 31 -3.04 -27.16 3.41
N PHE A 32 -1.91 -27.71 2.98
CA PHE A 32 -1.47 -27.62 1.59
C PHE A 32 -2.21 -28.71 0.80
N GLU A 33 -3.20 -28.31 0.00
CA GLU A 33 -3.99 -29.21 -0.83
C GLU A 33 -3.36 -29.35 -2.22
N GLU A 34 -3.27 -28.23 -2.95
CA GLU A 34 -2.70 -28.18 -4.30
C GLU A 34 -1.43 -27.30 -4.33
N PRO A 35 -0.38 -27.73 -5.04
CA PRO A 35 0.82 -26.93 -5.24
C PRO A 35 0.55 -25.74 -6.15
N THR A 36 1.11 -24.59 -5.78
CA THR A 36 0.99 -23.36 -6.55
C THR A 36 1.79 -23.47 -7.87
N PRO A 37 1.52 -22.61 -8.87
CA PRO A 37 2.25 -22.65 -10.15
C PRO A 37 3.78 -22.55 -10.00
N ILE A 38 4.26 -21.75 -9.05
CA ILE A 38 5.70 -21.67 -8.78
C ILE A 38 6.24 -22.95 -8.14
N GLN A 39 5.46 -23.63 -7.29
CA GLN A 39 5.86 -24.90 -6.68
C GLN A 39 5.93 -26.01 -7.73
N LEU A 40 4.92 -26.12 -8.59
CA LEU A 40 4.91 -27.08 -9.71
C LEU A 40 6.09 -26.88 -10.66
N ALA A 41 6.36 -25.63 -11.04
CA ALA A 41 7.44 -25.33 -11.97
C ALA A 41 8.84 -25.49 -11.36
N THR A 42 8.99 -25.35 -10.04
CA THR A 42 10.31 -25.26 -9.39
C THR A 42 10.73 -26.51 -8.63
N ILE A 43 9.82 -27.24 -7.96
CA ILE A 43 10.24 -28.31 -7.03
C ILE A 43 11.00 -29.43 -7.76
N VAL A 44 10.50 -29.93 -8.89
CA VAL A 44 11.15 -31.04 -9.63
C VAL A 44 12.53 -30.61 -10.17
N PRO A 45 12.68 -29.48 -10.90
CA PRO A 45 14.00 -29.03 -11.35
C PRO A 45 14.99 -28.80 -10.20
N VAL A 46 14.52 -28.34 -9.04
CA VAL A 46 15.40 -28.17 -7.88
C VAL A 46 15.89 -29.50 -7.32
N LEU A 47 15.02 -30.52 -7.24
CA LEU A 47 15.41 -31.87 -6.82
C LEU A 47 16.47 -32.47 -7.76
N GLU A 48 16.34 -32.22 -9.07
CA GLU A 48 17.31 -32.61 -10.11
C GLU A 48 18.64 -31.85 -10.03
N GLY A 49 18.72 -30.78 -9.23
CA GLY A 49 19.96 -30.01 -9.03
C GLY A 49 20.14 -28.83 -9.98
N ARG A 50 19.11 -28.42 -10.73
CA ARG A 50 19.20 -27.24 -11.61
C ARG A 50 19.24 -25.93 -10.84
N ASP A 51 20.07 -24.99 -11.26
CA ASP A 51 19.98 -23.62 -10.77
C ASP A 51 18.69 -22.96 -11.26
N ILE A 52 18.12 -22.08 -10.44
CA ILE A 52 16.81 -21.49 -10.69
C ILE A 52 16.87 -19.97 -10.63
N ILE A 53 16.24 -19.30 -11.59
CA ILE A 53 15.83 -17.90 -11.46
C ILE A 53 14.30 -17.88 -11.43
N GLY A 54 13.74 -17.76 -10.23
CA GLY A 54 12.30 -17.75 -10.00
C GLY A 54 11.75 -16.32 -9.92
N ARG A 55 11.01 -15.92 -10.96
CA ARG A 55 10.28 -14.63 -10.99
C ARG A 55 8.86 -14.82 -10.49
N ALA A 56 8.67 -14.56 -9.19
CA ALA A 56 7.36 -14.65 -8.56
C ALA A 56 7.24 -13.69 -7.36
N ARG A 57 6.02 -13.20 -7.12
CA ARG A 57 5.69 -12.26 -6.03
C ARG A 57 5.68 -12.93 -4.66
N THR A 58 5.69 -12.11 -3.60
CA THR A 58 5.48 -12.58 -2.23
C THR A 58 4.11 -13.24 -2.08
N GLY A 59 4.05 -14.31 -1.29
CA GLY A 59 2.80 -15.07 -1.09
C GLY A 59 2.45 -16.08 -2.19
N SER A 60 3.22 -16.20 -3.27
CA SER A 60 3.02 -17.20 -4.33
C SER A 60 3.41 -18.63 -3.93
N GLY A 61 3.94 -18.85 -2.73
CA GLY A 61 4.38 -20.16 -2.26
C GLY A 61 5.87 -20.48 -2.44
N LYS A 62 6.69 -19.48 -2.81
CA LYS A 62 8.17 -19.61 -3.01
C LYS A 62 8.89 -20.32 -1.87
N THR A 63 8.54 -20.01 -0.62
CA THR A 63 9.21 -20.59 0.55
C THR A 63 9.08 -22.11 0.60
N ALA A 64 7.95 -22.67 0.18
CA ALA A 64 7.83 -24.13 0.06
C ALA A 64 8.53 -24.64 -1.22
N ALA A 65 8.50 -23.86 -2.31
CA ALA A 65 9.12 -24.22 -3.59
C ALA A 65 10.64 -24.46 -3.45
N PHE A 66 11.37 -23.64 -2.70
CA PHE A 66 12.79 -23.88 -2.38
C PHE A 66 13.00 -24.69 -1.10
N GLY A 67 12.11 -24.54 -0.12
CA GLY A 67 12.31 -25.08 1.22
C GLY A 67 12.11 -26.58 1.32
N LEU A 68 11.11 -27.13 0.63
CA LEU A 68 10.84 -28.57 0.60
C LEU A 68 12.00 -29.37 -0.02
N PRO A 69 12.50 -29.05 -1.23
CA PRO A 69 13.62 -29.79 -1.81
C PRO A 69 14.93 -29.60 -1.01
N MET A 70 15.18 -28.42 -0.44
CA MET A 70 16.32 -28.21 0.46
C MET A 70 16.25 -29.13 1.68
N LEU A 71 15.10 -29.20 2.36
CA LEU A 71 14.89 -30.09 3.50
C LEU A 71 14.98 -31.56 3.12
N HIS A 72 14.51 -31.94 1.93
CA HIS A 72 14.63 -33.30 1.42
C HIS A 72 16.10 -33.73 1.33
N ARG A 73 17.00 -32.84 0.87
CA ARG A 73 18.44 -33.13 0.80
C ARG A 73 19.10 -33.25 2.16
N VAL A 74 18.79 -32.34 3.08
CA VAL A 74 19.44 -32.32 4.41
C VAL A 74 18.69 -33.11 5.50
N ARG A 75 17.77 -34.00 5.10
CA ARG A 75 16.76 -34.63 5.96
C ARG A 75 17.28 -35.37 7.22
N GLU A 76 18.49 -35.91 7.15
CA GLU A 76 19.11 -36.62 8.28
C GLU A 76 19.88 -35.70 9.24
N GLY A 77 20.02 -34.42 8.91
CA GLY A 77 20.92 -33.51 9.60
C GLY A 77 22.39 -33.93 9.43
N GLY A 78 23.25 -33.35 10.24
CA GLY A 78 24.70 -33.51 10.16
C GLY A 78 25.47 -32.48 10.99
N GLY A 79 24.84 -31.36 11.34
CA GLY A 79 25.47 -30.31 12.14
C GLY A 79 26.47 -29.45 11.39
N VAL A 80 26.48 -29.54 10.06
CA VAL A 80 27.30 -28.76 9.15
C VAL A 80 26.39 -28.01 8.19
N VAL A 81 26.70 -26.74 7.92
CA VAL A 81 25.85 -25.87 7.11
C VAL A 81 25.88 -26.34 5.66
N ARG A 82 24.79 -27.00 5.23
CA ARG A 82 24.59 -27.48 3.86
C ARG A 82 23.60 -26.64 3.08
N GLY A 83 22.69 -25.95 3.77
CA GLY A 83 21.75 -25.00 3.20
C GLY A 83 21.99 -23.58 3.71
N LEU A 84 22.07 -22.61 2.80
CA LEU A 84 22.12 -21.18 3.15
C LEU A 84 21.01 -20.44 2.42
N ILE A 85 20.23 -19.65 3.16
CA ILE A 85 19.18 -18.79 2.63
C ILE A 85 19.44 -17.36 3.06
N LEU A 86 19.64 -16.45 2.11
CA LEU A 86 19.70 -15.03 2.38
C LEU A 86 18.33 -14.39 2.18
N ALA A 87 17.93 -13.59 3.17
CA ALA A 87 16.72 -12.79 3.14
C ALA A 87 17.05 -11.32 3.48
N PRO A 88 16.42 -10.32 2.83
CA PRO A 88 16.73 -8.90 3.02
C PRO A 88 16.47 -8.37 4.44
N THR A 89 15.59 -9.01 5.20
CA THR A 89 15.17 -8.51 6.52
C THR A 89 15.17 -9.62 7.56
N ARG A 90 15.40 -9.23 8.81
CA ARG A 90 15.31 -10.13 9.97
C ARG A 90 13.97 -10.85 10.03
N GLU A 91 12.89 -10.13 9.78
CA GLU A 91 11.54 -10.67 9.89
C GLU A 91 11.31 -11.75 8.85
N LEU A 92 11.75 -11.52 7.62
CA LEU A 92 11.67 -12.53 6.58
C LEU A 92 12.56 -13.74 6.90
N ALA A 93 13.79 -13.53 7.40
CA ALA A 93 14.65 -14.62 7.84
C ALA A 93 14.00 -15.49 8.93
N LEU A 94 13.33 -14.85 9.91
CA LEU A 94 12.58 -15.55 10.95
C LEU A 94 11.34 -16.27 10.40
N GLN A 95 10.63 -15.67 9.46
CA GLN A 95 9.48 -16.29 8.80
C GLN A 95 9.87 -17.53 8.00
N VAL A 96 10.91 -17.43 7.18
CA VAL A 96 11.44 -18.54 6.40
C VAL A 96 11.93 -19.64 7.34
N THR A 97 12.66 -19.30 8.40
CA THR A 97 13.07 -20.26 9.44
C THR A 97 11.89 -20.98 10.06
N GLN A 98 10.84 -20.26 10.43
CA GLN A 98 9.65 -20.85 11.04
C GLN A 98 8.90 -21.75 10.06
N ALA A 99 8.79 -21.35 8.79
CA ALA A 99 8.17 -22.15 7.75
C ALA A 99 8.94 -23.47 7.54
N LEU A 100 10.26 -23.41 7.38
CA LEU A 100 11.09 -24.60 7.22
C LEU A 100 10.98 -25.55 8.43
N ARG A 101 10.98 -25.01 9.65
CA ARG A 101 10.76 -25.81 10.87
C ARG A 101 9.38 -26.48 10.89
N SER A 102 8.35 -25.83 10.35
CA SER A 102 7.02 -26.41 10.24
C SER A 102 6.94 -27.54 9.21
N TYR A 103 7.74 -27.47 8.14
CA TYR A 103 7.85 -28.52 7.13
C TYR A 103 8.69 -29.70 7.63
N ALA A 104 9.73 -29.44 8.41
CA ALA A 104 10.68 -30.44 8.93
C ALA A 104 10.13 -31.29 10.09
N LEU A 105 8.80 -31.49 10.17
CA LEU A 105 8.17 -32.21 11.29
C LEU A 105 8.67 -33.66 11.36
N LYS A 106 9.23 -34.06 12.51
CA LYS A 106 9.86 -35.39 12.72
C LYS A 106 11.10 -35.65 11.83
N MET A 107 11.76 -34.60 11.37
CA MET A 107 13.08 -34.68 10.73
C MET A 107 14.16 -34.21 11.72
N LYS A 108 15.42 -34.45 11.38
CA LYS A 108 16.57 -34.09 12.23
C LYS A 108 17.30 -32.77 11.92
N PRO A 109 17.11 -32.07 10.77
CA PRO A 109 17.96 -30.94 10.45
C PRO A 109 17.73 -29.77 11.41
N ARG A 110 18.84 -29.18 11.84
CA ARG A 110 18.87 -27.99 12.69
C ARG A 110 18.84 -26.74 11.82
N ILE A 111 17.81 -25.93 12.02
CA ILE A 111 17.55 -24.73 11.21
C ILE A 111 17.66 -23.52 12.13
N TYR A 112 18.53 -22.58 11.80
CA TYR A 112 18.79 -21.41 12.65
C TYR A 112 18.80 -20.10 11.88
N ALA A 113 18.25 -19.06 12.51
CA ALA A 113 18.13 -17.73 11.93
C ALA A 113 19.26 -16.81 12.43
N ILE A 114 19.95 -16.13 11.51
CA ILE A 114 21.11 -15.27 11.79
C ILE A 114 20.87 -13.87 11.23
N TYR A 115 20.88 -12.86 12.09
CA TYR A 115 20.56 -11.50 11.66
C TYR A 115 21.13 -10.42 12.60
N GLY A 116 21.28 -9.21 12.05
CA GLY A 116 21.75 -8.04 12.76
C GLY A 116 20.81 -7.55 13.87
N GLY A 117 21.34 -6.77 14.81
CA GLY A 117 20.56 -6.19 15.92
C GLY A 117 20.19 -7.16 17.04
N ALA A 118 20.56 -8.44 16.95
CA ALA A 118 20.54 -9.39 18.06
C ALA A 118 21.95 -9.67 18.60
N PRO A 119 22.08 -10.02 19.90
CA PRO A 119 23.35 -10.39 20.51
C PRO A 119 24.06 -11.52 19.76
N TYR A 120 25.39 -11.52 19.79
CA TYR A 120 26.22 -12.53 19.14
C TYR A 120 26.15 -13.88 19.84
N ASP A 121 26.26 -13.90 21.18
CA ASP A 121 26.46 -15.14 21.95
C ASP A 121 25.43 -16.24 21.66
N PRO A 122 24.11 -15.97 21.51
CA PRO A 122 23.16 -17.02 21.15
C PRO A 122 23.39 -17.57 19.73
N GLN A 123 23.80 -16.72 18.79
CA GLN A 123 24.05 -17.12 17.40
C GLN A 123 25.37 -17.92 17.29
N LEU A 124 26.42 -17.47 17.99
CA LEU A 124 27.69 -18.18 18.09
C LEU A 124 27.53 -19.56 18.74
N ARG A 125 26.77 -19.64 19.84
CA ARG A 125 26.45 -20.92 20.49
C ARG A 125 25.69 -21.86 19.56
N ALA A 126 24.66 -21.37 18.87
CA ALA A 126 23.90 -22.19 17.93
C ALA A 126 24.78 -22.73 16.79
N LEU A 127 25.65 -21.89 16.22
CA LEU A 127 26.60 -22.31 15.19
C LEU A 127 27.61 -23.35 15.72
N HIS A 128 28.15 -23.13 16.91
CA HIS A 128 29.05 -24.07 17.57
C HIS A 128 28.39 -25.43 17.85
N ASP A 129 27.13 -25.43 18.30
CA ASP A 129 26.38 -26.67 18.53
C ASP A 129 26.14 -27.44 17.22
N GLY A 130 26.18 -26.74 16.08
CA GLY A 130 26.06 -27.24 14.73
C GLY A 130 24.68 -26.94 14.13
N VAL A 131 24.66 -26.49 12.88
CA VAL A 131 23.46 -26.07 12.13
C VAL A 131 23.52 -26.66 10.74
N ASP A 132 22.39 -27.16 10.23
CA ASP A 132 22.28 -27.75 8.89
C ASP A 132 21.80 -26.73 7.84
N ILE A 133 20.86 -25.86 8.24
CA ILE A 133 20.35 -24.77 7.41
C ILE A 133 20.46 -23.44 8.17
N VAL A 134 21.17 -22.50 7.57
CA VAL A 134 21.23 -21.11 8.03
C VAL A 134 20.29 -20.27 7.19
N VAL A 135 19.43 -19.48 7.84
CA VAL A 135 18.63 -18.45 7.20
C VAL A 135 19.05 -17.10 7.76
N GLY A 136 19.52 -16.16 6.95
CA GLY A 136 20.05 -14.93 7.51
C GLY A 136 20.02 -13.69 6.64
N THR A 137 20.31 -12.56 7.27
CA THR A 137 20.47 -11.28 6.58
C THR A 137 21.92 -11.11 6.13
N PRO A 138 22.18 -10.60 4.89
CA PRO A 138 23.52 -10.54 4.31
C PRO A 138 24.60 -10.01 5.27
N GLY A 139 24.44 -8.80 5.81
CA GLY A 139 25.46 -8.19 6.67
C GLY A 139 25.84 -9.00 7.92
N ARG A 140 24.92 -9.75 8.55
CA ARG A 140 25.28 -10.60 9.70
C ARG A 140 25.91 -11.91 9.27
N VAL A 141 25.47 -12.48 8.14
CA VAL A 141 26.07 -13.71 7.59
C VAL A 141 27.52 -13.43 7.20
N LEU A 142 27.77 -12.32 6.49
CA LEU A 142 29.12 -11.89 6.11
C LEU A 142 30.01 -11.65 7.34
N ASP A 143 29.53 -10.89 8.34
CA ASP A 143 30.32 -10.62 9.55
C ASP A 143 30.67 -11.91 10.35
N LEU A 144 29.76 -12.89 10.43
CA LEU A 144 30.08 -14.17 11.10
C LEU A 144 31.02 -15.05 10.27
N LEU A 145 30.95 -14.96 8.94
CA LEU A 145 31.87 -15.62 8.03
C LEU A 145 33.28 -15.03 8.14
N GLU A 146 33.42 -13.70 8.09
CA GLU A 146 34.71 -13.00 8.23
C GLU A 146 35.38 -13.27 9.58
N ARG A 147 34.58 -13.47 10.65
CA ARG A 147 35.08 -13.88 11.98
C ARG A 147 35.49 -15.35 12.07
N GLY A 148 35.25 -16.15 11.03
CA GLY A 148 35.47 -17.61 11.05
C GLY A 148 34.52 -18.38 11.96
N SER A 149 33.43 -17.75 12.41
CA SER A 149 32.42 -18.41 13.27
C SER A 149 31.36 -19.16 12.46
N LEU A 150 31.23 -18.83 11.17
CA LEU A 150 30.37 -19.51 10.21
C LEU A 150 31.24 -20.06 9.08
N ASP A 151 31.19 -21.37 8.86
CA ASP A 151 31.85 -22.05 7.74
C ASP A 151 30.80 -22.39 6.67
N LEU A 152 31.07 -22.00 5.42
CA LEU A 152 30.21 -22.23 4.27
C LEU A 152 30.80 -23.23 3.25
N SER A 153 31.95 -23.84 3.56
CA SER A 153 32.68 -24.78 2.67
C SER A 153 31.89 -26.03 2.30
N SER A 154 30.81 -26.35 3.03
CA SER A 154 29.96 -27.51 2.81
C SER A 154 28.57 -27.16 2.29
N VAL A 155 28.34 -25.91 1.87
CA VAL A 155 27.05 -25.47 1.33
C VAL A 155 26.80 -26.15 -0.02
N GLU A 156 25.75 -26.97 -0.07
CA GLU A 156 25.27 -27.67 -1.27
C GLU A 156 24.14 -26.89 -1.96
N THR A 157 23.42 -26.06 -1.20
CA THR A 157 22.25 -25.32 -1.70
C THR A 157 22.21 -23.90 -1.14
N PHE A 158 22.20 -22.93 -2.05
CA PHE A 158 22.15 -21.50 -1.74
C PHE A 158 20.85 -20.89 -2.28
N VAL A 159 20.16 -20.09 -1.47
CA VAL A 159 18.94 -19.37 -1.88
C VAL A 159 19.08 -17.88 -1.63
N LEU A 160 18.76 -17.08 -2.66
CA LEU A 160 18.49 -15.64 -2.52
C LEU A 160 16.97 -15.43 -2.55
N ASP A 161 16.35 -15.06 -1.43
CA ASP A 161 14.92 -14.70 -1.39
C ASP A 161 14.74 -13.18 -1.37
N GLU A 162 13.84 -12.67 -2.21
CA GLU A 162 13.65 -11.23 -2.46
C GLU A 162 14.94 -10.53 -2.90
N GLY A 163 15.62 -11.07 -3.92
CA GLY A 163 16.90 -10.55 -4.44
C GLY A 163 16.85 -9.05 -4.78
N ASP A 164 15.79 -8.58 -5.46
CA ASP A 164 15.62 -7.16 -5.77
C ASP A 164 15.54 -6.26 -4.54
N GLU A 165 15.02 -6.77 -3.42
CA GLU A 165 15.01 -6.03 -2.16
C GLU A 165 16.39 -5.92 -1.52
N MET A 166 17.19 -6.99 -1.57
CA MET A 166 18.58 -6.93 -1.11
C MET A 166 19.38 -5.89 -1.88
N LEU A 167 19.14 -5.78 -3.19
CA LEU A 167 19.72 -4.71 -4.02
C LEU A 167 19.24 -3.32 -3.59
N ARG A 168 17.92 -3.12 -3.40
CA ARG A 168 17.37 -1.83 -2.94
C ARG A 168 17.93 -1.39 -1.59
N MET A 169 18.28 -2.34 -0.73
CA MET A 169 18.86 -2.10 0.60
C MET A 169 20.38 -1.89 0.58
N GLY A 170 21.03 -2.06 -0.58
CA GLY A 170 22.47 -1.88 -0.75
C GLY A 170 23.31 -3.08 -0.34
N PHE A 171 22.73 -4.29 -0.21
CA PHE A 171 23.45 -5.50 0.21
C PHE A 171 24.09 -6.26 -0.96
N ILE A 172 24.23 -5.66 -2.14
CA ILE A 172 24.67 -6.39 -3.34
C ILE A 172 26.11 -6.90 -3.23
N GLU A 173 26.99 -6.09 -2.65
CA GLU A 173 28.40 -6.46 -2.40
C GLU A 173 28.49 -7.57 -1.34
N ASP A 174 27.70 -7.45 -0.26
CA ASP A 174 27.62 -8.49 0.77
C ASP A 174 27.15 -9.82 0.19
N VAL A 175 26.11 -9.79 -0.65
CA VAL A 175 25.55 -10.99 -1.31
C VAL A 175 26.60 -11.64 -2.22
N ASP A 176 27.30 -10.85 -3.03
CA ASP A 176 28.34 -11.32 -3.93
C ASP A 176 29.50 -11.99 -3.16
N ALA A 177 29.95 -11.36 -2.07
CA ALA A 177 31.01 -11.89 -1.21
C ALA A 177 30.60 -13.20 -0.52
N ILE A 178 29.38 -13.29 -0.01
CA ILE A 178 28.88 -14.51 0.64
C ILE A 178 28.76 -15.65 -0.38
N LEU A 179 28.25 -15.38 -1.59
CA LEU A 179 28.19 -16.38 -2.67
C LEU A 179 29.59 -16.84 -3.07
N GLY A 180 30.55 -15.93 -3.22
CA GLY A 180 31.94 -16.25 -3.54
C GLY A 180 32.67 -17.07 -2.48
N ALA A 181 32.18 -17.09 -1.23
CA ALA A 181 32.74 -17.89 -0.15
C ALA A 181 32.16 -19.32 -0.06
N THR A 182 31.24 -19.68 -0.96
CA THR A 182 30.63 -21.01 -1.01
C THR A 182 31.21 -21.85 -2.18
N PRO A 183 31.14 -23.19 -2.13
CA PRO A 183 31.73 -24.07 -3.16
C PRO A 183 31.17 -23.82 -4.56
N ASP A 184 32.00 -23.98 -5.60
CA ASP A 184 31.59 -23.79 -7.00
C ASP A 184 30.52 -24.81 -7.46
N ASN A 185 30.49 -26.01 -6.88
CA ASN A 185 29.57 -27.09 -7.24
C ASN A 185 28.25 -27.08 -6.45
N ARG A 186 27.88 -25.94 -5.87
CA ARG A 186 26.59 -25.74 -5.17
C ARG A 186 25.46 -25.48 -6.16
N GLN A 187 24.23 -25.82 -5.78
CA GLN A 187 23.04 -25.33 -6.47
C GLN A 187 22.67 -23.94 -5.95
N VAL A 188 22.39 -23.00 -6.86
CA VAL A 188 21.93 -21.64 -6.53
C VAL A 188 20.50 -21.42 -7.03
N MET A 189 19.64 -20.93 -6.14
CA MET A 189 18.27 -20.52 -6.46
C MET A 189 18.07 -19.04 -6.14
N LEU A 190 17.75 -18.25 -7.16
CA LEU A 190 17.49 -16.82 -7.05
C LEU A 190 16.00 -16.56 -7.23
N PHE A 191 15.34 -16.07 -6.18
CA PHE A 191 13.95 -15.65 -6.23
C PHE A 191 13.82 -14.14 -6.10
N SER A 192 13.22 -13.52 -7.11
CA SER A 192 13.05 -12.07 -7.14
C SER A 192 11.78 -11.67 -7.88
N ALA A 193 11.13 -10.57 -7.47
CA ALA A 193 10.00 -10.05 -8.23
C ALA A 193 10.46 -9.34 -9.51
N THR A 194 11.67 -8.77 -9.50
CA THR A 194 12.25 -8.02 -10.61
C THR A 194 13.70 -8.43 -10.85
N MET A 195 14.20 -8.28 -12.08
CA MET A 195 15.58 -8.59 -12.46
C MET A 195 16.30 -7.35 -13.04
N PRO A 196 16.62 -6.35 -12.19
CA PRO A 196 17.44 -5.21 -12.58
C PRO A 196 18.86 -5.64 -12.98
N GLN A 197 19.58 -4.81 -13.73
CA GLN A 197 20.89 -5.15 -14.31
C GLN A 197 21.90 -5.68 -13.28
N GLN A 198 21.96 -5.07 -12.09
CA GLN A 198 22.86 -5.50 -11.02
C GLN A 198 22.51 -6.91 -10.49
N MET A 199 21.23 -7.26 -10.42
CA MET A 199 20.80 -8.62 -10.03
C MET A 199 21.08 -9.64 -11.14
N ARG A 200 20.97 -9.23 -12.41
CA ARG A 200 21.37 -10.09 -13.55
C ARG A 200 22.87 -10.37 -13.53
N ALA A 201 23.69 -9.37 -13.20
CA ALA A 201 25.14 -9.57 -13.06
C ALA A 201 25.49 -10.60 -11.98
N ILE A 202 24.81 -10.58 -10.83
CA ILE A 202 24.98 -11.64 -9.80
C ILE A 202 24.54 -13.00 -10.34
N ALA A 203 23.40 -13.06 -11.05
CA ALA A 203 22.93 -14.31 -11.63
C ALA A 203 23.92 -14.88 -12.66
N GLU A 204 24.43 -14.05 -13.56
CA GLU A 204 25.40 -14.42 -14.59
C GLU A 204 26.76 -14.83 -14.02
N ALA A 205 27.15 -14.26 -12.88
CA ALA A 205 28.43 -14.57 -12.22
C ALA A 205 28.39 -15.87 -11.40
N HIS A 206 27.25 -16.20 -10.79
CA HIS A 206 27.18 -17.26 -9.77
C HIS A 206 26.28 -18.45 -10.12
N LEU A 207 25.45 -18.37 -11.16
CA LEU A 207 24.55 -19.47 -11.55
C LEU A 207 25.06 -20.16 -12.82
N THR A 208 24.84 -21.46 -12.91
CA THR A 208 25.23 -22.31 -14.06
C THR A 208 23.99 -22.80 -14.81
N ASP A 209 23.82 -22.38 -16.07
CA ASP A 209 22.67 -22.73 -16.94
C ASP A 209 21.30 -22.70 -16.21
N PRO A 210 20.94 -21.55 -15.58
CA PRO A 210 19.79 -21.49 -14.72
C PRO A 210 18.48 -21.61 -15.51
N LEU A 211 17.54 -22.38 -14.98
CA LEU A 211 16.18 -22.41 -15.48
C LEU A 211 15.44 -21.14 -15.03
N GLU A 212 15.11 -20.27 -15.98
CA GLU A 212 14.26 -19.11 -15.73
C GLU A 212 12.79 -19.52 -15.68
N ILE A 213 12.18 -19.35 -14.50
CA ILE A 213 10.77 -19.64 -14.27
C ILE A 213 10.06 -18.31 -14.05
N GLN A 214 9.17 -17.95 -14.98
CA GLN A 214 8.31 -16.80 -14.84
C GLN A 214 6.88 -17.26 -14.65
N VAL A 215 6.37 -17.09 -13.43
CA VAL A 215 4.94 -17.31 -13.16
C VAL A 215 4.24 -15.98 -13.42
N GLU A 216 3.59 -15.88 -14.58
CA GLU A 216 2.69 -14.77 -14.85
C GLU A 216 1.50 -14.86 -13.89
N ASP A 217 1.25 -13.77 -13.16
CA ASP A 217 0.04 -13.65 -12.36
C ASP A 217 -1.16 -13.84 -13.32
N GLN A 218 -1.92 -14.92 -13.17
CA GLN A 218 -3.36 -14.78 -13.35
C GLN A 218 -3.75 -13.66 -12.41
N ALA A 219 -4.17 -12.54 -12.98
CA ALA A 219 -4.39 -11.28 -12.31
C ALA A 219 -5.41 -11.43 -11.18
N LEU A 220 -5.04 -11.81 -9.94
CA LEU A 220 -6.00 -12.02 -8.84
C LEU A 220 -5.33 -12.18 -7.45
N THR A 221 -4.64 -11.14 -6.95
CA THR A 221 -4.64 -10.83 -5.48
C THR A 221 -5.29 -9.50 -5.18
N VAL A 222 -5.52 -8.69 -6.21
CA VAL A 222 -6.12 -7.37 -6.09
C VAL A 222 -7.66 -7.46 -6.10
N ASP A 223 -8.24 -8.49 -6.70
CA ASP A 223 -9.69 -8.63 -6.85
C ASP A 223 -10.44 -8.79 -5.51
N HIS A 224 -9.76 -9.32 -4.48
CA HIS A 224 -10.31 -9.41 -3.13
C HIS A 224 -10.05 -8.16 -2.26
N ILE A 225 -9.35 -7.16 -2.82
CA ILE A 225 -9.04 -5.89 -2.15
C ILE A 225 -9.87 -4.77 -2.76
N GLU A 226 -10.79 -4.23 -1.98
CA GLU A 226 -11.47 -3.00 -2.37
C GLU A 226 -10.51 -1.82 -2.26
N GLN A 227 -10.13 -1.26 -3.41
CA GLN A 227 -9.20 -0.14 -3.48
C GLN A 227 -9.95 1.18 -3.63
N ARG A 228 -9.64 2.10 -2.72
CA ARG A 228 -10.21 3.45 -2.67
C ARG A 228 -9.09 4.48 -2.59
N TRP A 229 -9.35 5.69 -3.07
CA TRP A 229 -8.46 6.83 -2.85
C TRP A 229 -9.25 8.09 -2.58
N MET A 230 -8.67 9.02 -1.84
CA MET A 230 -9.28 10.31 -1.54
C MET A 230 -8.30 11.45 -1.79
N CYS A 231 -8.80 12.56 -2.34
CA CYS A 231 -7.99 13.74 -2.55
C CYS A 231 -7.89 14.57 -1.27
N VAL A 232 -6.70 14.63 -0.67
CA VAL A 232 -6.48 15.30 0.61
C VAL A 232 -5.24 16.21 0.54
N PRO A 233 -5.36 17.51 0.88
CA PRO A 233 -4.20 18.38 1.03
C PRO A 233 -3.25 17.87 2.12
N GLU A 234 -1.93 18.01 1.94
CA GLU A 234 -0.91 17.48 2.86
C GLU A 234 -1.22 17.79 4.33
N ARG A 235 -1.49 19.06 4.64
CA ARG A 235 -1.82 19.56 5.98
C ARG A 235 -3.04 18.91 6.65
N ARG A 236 -3.89 18.21 5.88
CA ARG A 236 -5.13 17.56 6.37
C ARG A 236 -5.06 16.04 6.34
N LYS A 237 -3.93 15.44 5.97
CA LYS A 237 -3.79 13.97 5.88
C LYS A 237 -4.07 13.31 7.23
N ILE A 238 -3.54 13.84 8.33
CA ILE A 238 -3.71 13.27 9.68
C ILE A 238 -5.16 13.38 10.14
N ASP A 239 -5.81 14.54 9.95
CA ASP A 239 -7.24 14.71 10.26
C ASP A 239 -8.12 13.74 9.46
N SER A 240 -7.81 13.59 8.17
CA SER A 240 -8.55 12.71 7.27
C SER A 240 -8.33 11.24 7.63
N LEU A 241 -7.10 10.86 7.98
CA LEU A 241 -6.75 9.54 8.47
C LEU A 241 -7.55 9.19 9.74
N ALA A 242 -7.63 10.11 10.71
CA ALA A 242 -8.41 9.90 11.92
C ALA A 242 -9.91 9.70 11.61
N ARG A 243 -10.47 10.50 10.68
CA ARG A 243 -11.87 10.36 10.24
C ARG A 243 -12.12 9.01 9.56
N VAL A 244 -11.21 8.56 8.69
CA VAL A 244 -11.26 7.23 8.05
C VAL A 244 -11.21 6.12 9.08
N LEU A 245 -10.25 6.18 10.02
CA LEU A 245 -10.08 5.17 11.08
C LEU A 245 -11.29 5.08 12.02
N ARG A 246 -12.09 6.15 12.15
CA ARG A 246 -13.32 6.17 12.96
C ARG A 246 -14.56 5.70 12.20
N GLY A 247 -14.64 5.95 10.90
CA GLY A 247 -15.80 5.60 10.07
C GLY A 247 -15.78 4.16 9.56
N GLU A 248 -14.60 3.64 9.18
CA GLU A 248 -14.51 2.31 8.60
C GLU A 248 -14.73 1.20 9.65
N PRO A 249 -15.51 0.15 9.33
CA PRO A 249 -15.65 -1.05 10.16
C PRO A 249 -14.40 -1.91 10.05
N ARG A 250 -13.45 -1.72 10.97
CA ARG A 250 -12.15 -2.37 10.96
C ARG A 250 -11.87 -3.12 12.25
N SER A 251 -11.16 -4.24 12.12
CA SER A 251 -10.49 -4.92 13.24
C SER A 251 -9.09 -4.35 13.47
N THR A 252 -8.32 -4.20 12.40
CA THR A 252 -6.91 -3.80 12.46
C THR A 252 -6.54 -3.09 11.18
N ALA A 253 -5.86 -1.95 11.33
CA ALA A 253 -5.36 -1.14 10.24
C ALA A 253 -3.84 -1.04 10.25
N LEU A 254 -3.23 -1.24 9.07
CA LEU A 254 -1.83 -0.95 8.82
C LEU A 254 -1.73 0.35 8.02
N VAL A 255 -1.08 1.35 8.61
CA VAL A 255 -0.93 2.70 8.06
C VAL A 255 0.49 2.88 7.56
N PHE A 256 0.65 3.26 6.29
CA PHE A 256 1.94 3.44 5.65
C PHE A 256 2.33 4.92 5.54
N CYS A 257 3.53 5.22 6.04
CA CYS A 257 4.16 6.53 5.94
C CYS A 257 5.54 6.42 5.29
N ARG A 258 5.99 7.49 4.63
CA ARG A 258 7.28 7.52 3.92
C ARG A 258 8.50 7.45 4.86
N THR A 259 8.46 8.12 6.00
CA THR A 259 9.64 8.30 6.87
C THR A 259 9.38 7.83 8.30
N ARG A 260 10.44 7.41 9.00
CA ARG A 260 10.40 6.95 10.40
C ARG A 260 9.84 8.03 11.33
N ARG A 261 10.32 9.27 11.17
CA ARG A 261 9.84 10.45 11.92
C ARG A 261 8.34 10.67 11.73
N MET A 262 7.83 10.50 10.52
CA MET A 262 6.40 10.66 10.27
C MET A 262 5.58 9.50 10.85
N CYS A 263 6.11 8.26 10.87
CA CYS A 263 5.44 7.17 11.57
C CYS A 263 5.23 7.49 13.05
N ALA A 264 6.26 7.99 13.73
CA ALA A 264 6.17 8.39 15.13
C ALA A 264 5.15 9.53 15.32
N GLN A 265 5.27 10.60 14.52
CA GLN A 265 4.35 11.74 14.59
C GLN A 265 2.90 11.34 14.35
N VAL A 266 2.62 10.52 13.33
CA VAL A 266 1.27 10.06 13.01
C VAL A 266 0.73 9.17 14.13
N ALA A 267 1.54 8.31 14.73
CA ALA A 267 1.11 7.49 15.87
C ALA A 267 0.75 8.36 17.08
N ASP A 268 1.59 9.33 17.43
CA ASP A 268 1.35 10.25 18.54
C ASP A 268 0.09 11.12 18.32
N ASP A 269 -0.07 11.66 17.10
CA ASP A 269 -1.24 12.47 16.74
C ASP A 269 -2.54 11.67 16.76
N LEU A 270 -2.49 10.37 16.39
CA LEU A 270 -3.64 9.47 16.50
C LEU A 270 -3.95 9.13 17.96
N ALA A 271 -2.93 8.85 18.77
CA ALA A 271 -3.08 8.58 20.19
C ALA A 271 -3.70 9.77 20.94
N GLY A 272 -3.25 11.00 20.65
CA GLY A 272 -3.82 12.23 21.18
C GLY A 272 -5.29 12.46 20.79
N ARG A 273 -5.79 11.75 19.77
CA ARG A 273 -7.19 11.76 19.31
C ARG A 273 -7.98 10.54 19.80
N GLY A 274 -7.44 9.80 20.77
CA GLY A 274 -8.07 8.61 21.35
C GLY A 274 -8.07 7.40 20.43
N ILE A 275 -7.21 7.36 19.41
CA ILE A 275 -7.06 6.19 18.53
C ILE A 275 -5.78 5.46 18.95
N GLY A 276 -5.92 4.25 19.49
CA GLY A 276 -4.79 3.41 19.87
C GLY A 276 -3.92 3.05 18.66
N ALA A 277 -2.82 3.77 18.50
CA ALA A 277 -1.87 3.59 17.40
C ALA A 277 -0.45 3.54 17.94
N GLU A 278 0.38 2.66 17.36
CA GLU A 278 1.81 2.61 17.64
C GLU A 278 2.62 2.63 16.35
N ALA A 279 3.78 3.28 16.39
CA ALA A 279 4.70 3.31 15.27
C ALA A 279 5.51 2.00 15.22
N LEU A 280 5.84 1.56 14.00
CA LEU A 280 6.71 0.44 13.71
C LEU A 280 7.73 0.87 12.64
N HIS A 281 8.92 1.25 13.07
CA HIS A 281 10.00 1.74 12.18
C HIS A 281 11.37 1.23 12.62
N GLY A 282 12.40 1.46 11.78
CA GLY A 282 13.75 0.93 11.99
C GLY A 282 14.49 1.41 13.24
N ASP A 283 14.13 2.56 13.81
CA ASP A 283 14.79 3.08 15.02
C ASP A 283 14.29 2.43 16.34
N LEU A 284 13.26 1.57 16.27
CA LEU A 284 12.80 0.84 17.45
C LEU A 284 13.82 -0.24 17.81
N ASN A 285 14.16 -0.32 19.09
CA ASN A 285 14.89 -1.48 19.58
C ASN A 285 14.05 -2.75 19.43
N GLN A 286 14.72 -3.90 19.43
CA GLN A 286 14.05 -5.16 19.13
C GLN A 286 12.93 -5.51 20.11
N GLY A 287 13.14 -5.29 21.40
CA GLY A 287 12.13 -5.59 22.42
C GLY A 287 10.87 -4.73 22.26
N ALA A 288 11.02 -3.47 21.84
CA ALA A 288 9.89 -2.61 21.50
C ALA A 288 9.16 -3.13 20.26
N ARG A 289 9.90 -3.51 19.22
CA ARG A 289 9.34 -4.07 17.98
C ARG A 289 8.50 -5.33 18.24
N GLU A 290 9.04 -6.28 19.02
CA GLU A 290 8.33 -7.51 19.41
C GLU A 290 7.07 -7.22 20.21
N ARG A 291 7.11 -6.21 21.10
CA ARG A 291 5.94 -5.79 21.88
C ARG A 291 4.82 -5.24 21.00
N VAL A 292 5.14 -4.37 20.03
CA VAL A 292 4.16 -3.84 19.07
C VAL A 292 3.53 -4.99 18.28
N LEU A 293 4.35 -5.90 17.76
CA LEU A 293 3.87 -7.06 17.00
C LEU A 293 3.02 -8.02 17.84
N LEU A 294 3.38 -8.25 19.11
CA LEU A 294 2.61 -9.08 20.03
C LEU A 294 1.24 -8.45 20.36
N ARG A 295 1.20 -7.13 20.60
CA ARG A 295 -0.04 -6.39 20.84
C ARG A 295 -0.94 -6.39 19.62
N LEU A 296 -0.34 -6.22 18.43
CA LEU A 296 -1.04 -6.34 17.16
C LEU A 296 -1.62 -7.74 16.99
N ARG A 297 -0.83 -8.80 17.24
CA ARG A 297 -1.29 -10.20 17.13
C ARG A 297 -2.40 -10.57 18.10
N SER A 298 -2.34 -10.05 19.33
CA SER A 298 -3.34 -10.30 20.37
C SER A 298 -4.62 -9.45 20.24
N GLY A 299 -4.71 -8.56 19.24
CA GLY A 299 -5.86 -7.68 19.04
C GLY A 299 -5.96 -6.55 20.06
N ARG A 300 -4.89 -6.26 20.83
CA ARG A 300 -4.83 -5.16 21.81
C ARG A 300 -4.37 -3.83 21.20
N LEU A 301 -4.11 -3.82 19.90
CA LEU A 301 -3.68 -2.66 19.14
C LEU A 301 -4.38 -2.67 17.79
N ASP A 302 -5.19 -1.63 17.54
CA ASP A 302 -6.03 -1.56 16.35
C ASP A 302 -5.32 -0.92 15.16
N VAL A 303 -4.27 -0.14 15.41
CA VAL A 303 -3.56 0.62 14.37
C VAL A 303 -2.05 0.49 14.55
N VAL A 304 -1.36 0.12 13.48
CA VAL A 304 0.11 0.20 13.39
C VAL A 304 0.49 1.14 12.27
N VAL A 305 1.39 2.08 12.57
CA VAL A 305 1.93 3.05 11.62
C VAL A 305 3.35 2.65 11.24
N ALA A 306 3.58 2.22 10.01
CA ALA A 306 4.85 1.65 9.57
C ALA A 306 5.44 2.31 8.33
N THR A 307 6.76 2.15 8.16
CA THR A 307 7.42 2.37 6.87
C THR A 307 7.39 1.09 6.03
N ASP A 308 7.69 1.20 4.74
CA ASP A 308 7.78 0.04 3.84
C ASP A 308 8.69 -1.05 4.39
N VAL A 309 9.91 -0.69 4.79
CA VAL A 309 10.91 -1.61 5.34
C VAL A 309 10.42 -2.27 6.62
N ALA A 310 9.86 -1.49 7.55
CA ALA A 310 9.47 -2.00 8.86
C ALA A 310 8.17 -2.83 8.83
N SER A 311 7.37 -2.70 7.77
CA SER A 311 6.17 -3.51 7.53
C SER A 311 6.45 -4.89 6.94
N ARG A 312 7.67 -5.12 6.44
CA ARG A 312 8.09 -6.42 5.92
C ARG A 312 8.09 -7.43 7.05
N GLY A 313 7.62 -8.63 6.73
CA GLY A 313 7.40 -9.69 7.70
C GLY A 313 6.37 -9.42 8.81
N ILE A 314 5.51 -8.39 8.69
CA ILE A 314 4.23 -8.39 9.41
C ILE A 314 3.41 -9.57 8.85
N ASP A 315 3.44 -10.69 9.56
CA ASP A 315 2.51 -11.79 9.38
C ASP A 315 1.43 -11.72 10.46
N VAL A 316 0.40 -10.98 10.09
CA VAL A 316 -0.76 -10.70 10.92
C VAL A 316 -1.95 -10.96 10.02
N GLN A 317 -2.56 -12.12 10.21
CA GLN A 317 -3.63 -12.63 9.37
C GLN A 317 -4.88 -11.71 9.38
N HIS A 318 -5.06 -10.91 10.43
CA HIS A 318 -6.25 -10.09 10.71
C HIS A 318 -6.17 -8.62 10.31
N ILE A 319 -5.21 -8.22 9.47
CA ILE A 319 -5.22 -6.87 8.89
C ILE A 319 -6.39 -6.78 7.91
N THR A 320 -7.41 -6.00 8.26
CA THR A 320 -8.56 -5.75 7.39
C THR A 320 -8.36 -4.52 6.52
N HIS A 321 -7.62 -3.53 7.02
CA HIS A 321 -7.44 -2.25 6.36
C HIS A 321 -5.96 -1.92 6.14
N VAL A 322 -5.62 -1.49 4.94
CA VAL A 322 -4.34 -0.84 4.62
C VAL A 322 -4.60 0.60 4.24
N ILE A 323 -3.91 1.54 4.89
CA ILE A 323 -4.06 2.97 4.61
C ILE A 323 -2.72 3.57 4.21
N ASN A 324 -2.63 4.08 2.98
CA ASN A 324 -1.45 4.79 2.50
C ASN A 324 -1.60 6.28 2.82
N VAL A 325 -0.91 6.78 3.86
CA VAL A 325 -0.84 8.22 4.16
C VAL A 325 -0.03 8.94 3.09
N ASP A 326 1.05 8.30 2.65
CA ASP A 326 1.76 8.68 1.44
C ASP A 326 1.50 7.68 0.33
N LEU A 327 1.15 8.20 -0.84
CA LEU A 327 1.12 7.39 -2.04
C LEU A 327 2.55 6.92 -2.38
N PRO A 328 2.79 5.60 -2.56
CA PRO A 328 4.08 5.09 -3.00
C PRO A 328 4.48 5.63 -4.38
N SER A 329 5.78 5.61 -4.67
CA SER A 329 6.37 6.10 -5.92
C SER A 329 6.01 5.24 -7.13
N ASP A 330 5.92 3.93 -6.91
CA ASP A 330 5.86 2.89 -7.92
C ASP A 330 4.78 1.85 -7.57
N ILE A 331 4.42 1.06 -8.59
CA ILE A 331 3.31 0.10 -8.53
C ILE A 331 3.67 -1.12 -7.70
N GLU A 332 4.91 -1.58 -7.76
CA GLU A 332 5.39 -2.72 -7.00
C GLU A 332 5.21 -2.46 -5.50
N SER A 333 5.69 -1.31 -5.02
CA SER A 333 5.50 -0.86 -3.64
C SER A 333 4.02 -0.72 -3.29
N TYR A 334 3.19 -0.18 -4.19
CA TYR A 334 1.75 -0.10 -3.96
C TYR A 334 1.11 -1.47 -3.75
N VAL A 335 1.41 -2.43 -4.63
CA VAL A 335 0.89 -3.80 -4.54
C VAL A 335 1.39 -4.49 -3.27
N HIS A 336 2.67 -4.34 -2.92
CA HIS A 336 3.25 -4.89 -1.69
C HIS A 336 2.62 -4.34 -0.42
N ARG A 337 2.23 -3.06 -0.42
CA ARG A 337 1.52 -2.44 0.72
C ARG A 337 0.11 -2.99 0.85
N ILE A 338 -0.67 -2.98 -0.23
CA ILE A 338 -2.07 -3.44 -0.17
C ILE A 338 -2.18 -4.95 0.05
N GLY A 339 -1.20 -5.75 -0.40
CA GLY A 339 -1.10 -7.18 -0.11
C GLY A 339 -0.85 -7.53 1.38
N ARG A 340 -0.79 -6.53 2.26
CA ARG A 340 -0.82 -6.74 3.72
C ARG A 340 -2.22 -7.00 4.26
N THR A 341 -3.28 -6.70 3.50
CA THR A 341 -4.66 -7.12 3.79
C THR A 341 -5.08 -8.28 2.86
N ALA A 342 -6.33 -8.74 2.99
CA ALA A 342 -6.94 -9.78 2.16
C ALA A 342 -6.18 -11.13 2.10
N ARG A 343 -5.48 -11.49 3.19
CA ARG A 343 -4.78 -12.78 3.29
C ARG A 343 -5.77 -13.91 3.60
N ALA A 344 -5.47 -15.11 3.10
CA ALA A 344 -6.27 -16.33 3.28
C ALA A 344 -7.73 -16.20 2.81
N GLY A 345 -7.96 -15.58 1.64
CA GLY A 345 -9.28 -15.49 1.00
C GLY A 345 -10.26 -14.47 1.61
N ARG A 346 -9.85 -13.71 2.64
CA ARG A 346 -10.69 -12.66 3.25
C ARG A 346 -10.76 -11.41 2.37
N LYS A 347 -11.85 -10.65 2.48
CA LYS A 347 -11.96 -9.31 1.87
C LYS A 347 -11.08 -8.31 2.62
N GLY A 348 -10.37 -7.47 1.87
CA GLY A 348 -9.55 -6.39 2.41
C GLY A 348 -9.95 -5.03 1.83
N VAL A 349 -9.63 -3.96 2.55
CA VAL A 349 -9.82 -2.58 2.05
C VAL A 349 -8.49 -1.85 2.04
N ALA A 350 -8.17 -1.21 0.92
CA ALA A 350 -7.00 -0.37 0.77
C ALA A 350 -7.41 1.07 0.47
N ILE A 351 -6.99 2.04 1.29
CA ILE A 351 -7.34 3.45 1.14
C ILE A 351 -6.07 4.28 0.96
N SER A 352 -5.97 5.04 -0.13
CA SER A 352 -4.84 5.95 -0.37
C SER A 352 -5.24 7.43 -0.19
N LEU A 353 -4.51 8.13 0.66
CA LEU A 353 -4.56 9.59 0.80
C LEU A 353 -3.67 10.21 -0.28
N VAL A 354 -4.29 10.91 -1.24
CA VAL A 354 -3.60 11.42 -2.43
C VAL A 354 -3.67 12.94 -2.45
N THR A 355 -2.51 13.61 -2.57
CA THR A 355 -2.51 15.07 -2.71
C THR A 355 -3.00 15.51 -4.10
N PRO A 356 -3.43 16.77 -4.28
CA PRO A 356 -3.79 17.30 -5.60
C PRO A 356 -2.70 17.10 -6.67
N ARG A 357 -1.42 17.15 -6.28
CA ARG A 357 -0.26 16.95 -7.17
C ARG A 357 -0.06 15.49 -7.55
N GLU A 358 -0.50 14.55 -6.71
CA GLU A 358 -0.36 13.11 -6.91
C GLU A 358 -1.52 12.47 -7.68
N ARG A 359 -2.58 13.24 -7.99
CA ARG A 359 -3.74 12.76 -8.78
C ARG A 359 -3.35 12.12 -10.10
N ARG A 360 -2.30 12.64 -10.77
CA ARG A 360 -1.82 12.02 -12.02
C ARG A 360 -1.21 10.64 -11.78
N ARG A 361 -0.47 10.48 -10.67
CA ARG A 361 0.24 9.26 -10.32
C ARG A 361 -0.73 8.13 -9.99
N ILE A 362 -1.74 8.37 -9.14
CA ILE A 362 -2.74 7.33 -8.82
C ILE A 362 -3.52 6.87 -10.06
N ARG A 363 -3.83 7.79 -10.99
CA ARG A 363 -4.49 7.45 -12.27
C ARG A 363 -3.59 6.69 -13.24
N GLU A 364 -2.28 6.87 -13.15
CA GLU A 364 -1.31 6.09 -13.93
C GLU A 364 -1.15 4.68 -13.34
N MET A 365 -1.09 4.58 -12.01
CA MET A 365 -1.09 3.29 -11.30
C MET A 365 -2.34 2.48 -11.63
N GLN A 366 -3.53 3.09 -11.55
CA GLN A 366 -4.80 2.46 -11.91
C GLN A 366 -4.80 1.91 -13.35
N ARG A 367 -4.26 2.66 -14.31
CA ARG A 367 -4.17 2.23 -15.72
C ARG A 367 -3.24 1.04 -15.92
N ARG A 368 -2.09 1.04 -15.25
CA ARG A 368 -1.09 -0.03 -15.34
C ARG A 368 -1.51 -1.29 -14.58
N LEU A 369 -2.24 -1.14 -13.47
CA LEU A 369 -2.80 -2.25 -12.68
C LEU A 369 -4.03 -2.89 -13.31
N ASN A 370 -4.63 -2.25 -14.31
CA ASN A 370 -5.88 -2.69 -14.94
C ASN A 370 -7.02 -2.98 -13.95
N THR A 371 -7.03 -2.34 -12.78
CA THR A 371 -8.00 -2.56 -11.69
C THR A 371 -8.60 -1.21 -11.25
N PRO A 372 -9.91 -1.10 -10.97
CA PRO A 372 -10.50 0.16 -10.53
C PRO A 372 -10.05 0.55 -9.12
N ILE A 373 -9.55 1.79 -8.97
CA ILE A 373 -9.29 2.42 -7.66
C ILE A 373 -10.32 3.54 -7.49
N LYS A 374 -11.34 3.32 -6.64
CA LYS A 374 -12.51 4.20 -6.52
C LYS A 374 -12.16 5.51 -5.81
N GLU A 375 -12.49 6.66 -6.42
CA GLU A 375 -12.39 7.95 -5.74
C GLU A 375 -13.52 8.07 -4.70
N ILE A 376 -13.17 8.36 -3.45
CA ILE A 376 -14.09 8.58 -2.34
C ILE A 376 -13.85 9.94 -1.68
N GLY A 377 -14.90 10.47 -1.06
CA GLY A 377 -14.80 11.66 -0.21
C GLY A 377 -14.21 11.33 1.16
N ILE A 378 -13.74 12.35 1.87
CA ILE A 378 -13.39 12.24 3.28
C ILE A 378 -14.70 12.05 4.06
N PRO A 379 -14.83 11.05 4.95
CA PRO A 379 -16.02 10.88 5.78
C PRO A 379 -16.32 12.15 6.59
N SER A 380 -17.56 12.63 6.56
CA SER A 380 -18.01 13.73 7.42
C SER A 380 -18.32 13.22 8.82
N ASP A 381 -18.38 14.11 9.82
CA ASP A 381 -18.76 13.71 11.18
C ASP A 381 -20.19 13.14 11.23
N ALA A 382 -21.10 13.65 10.38
CA ALA A 382 -22.42 13.06 10.16
C ALA A 382 -22.37 11.65 9.59
N THR A 383 -21.49 11.40 8.61
CA THR A 383 -21.30 10.06 8.04
C THR A 383 -20.76 9.08 9.09
N ILE A 384 -19.75 9.51 9.86
CA ILE A 384 -19.14 8.70 10.93
C ILE A 384 -20.17 8.40 12.02
N GLY A 385 -20.93 9.41 12.46
CA GLY A 385 -21.99 9.26 13.45
C GLY A 385 -23.05 8.26 13.01
N LYS A 386 -23.54 8.39 11.77
CA LYS A 386 -24.49 7.45 11.17
C LYS A 386 -23.95 6.02 11.10
N GLN A 387 -22.70 5.84 10.68
CA GLN A 387 -22.06 4.51 10.62
C GLN A 387 -21.93 3.87 12.00
N ARG A 388 -21.56 4.65 13.02
CA ARG A 388 -21.47 4.19 14.41
C ARG A 388 -22.84 3.80 14.97
N ARG A 389 -23.87 4.62 14.76
CA ARG A 389 -25.25 4.27 15.15
C ARG A 389 -25.70 2.95 14.51
N ASN A 390 -25.48 2.79 13.21
CA ASN A 390 -25.88 1.57 12.51
C ASN A 390 -25.15 0.33 13.05
N ARG A 391 -23.88 0.47 13.46
CA ARG A 391 -23.12 -0.61 14.09
C ARG A 391 -23.67 -0.96 15.47
N LEU A 392 -23.97 0.04 16.29
CA LEU A 392 -24.57 -0.14 17.60
C LEU A 392 -25.93 -0.86 17.49
N ILE A 393 -26.79 -0.40 16.58
CA ILE A 393 -28.08 -1.05 16.28
C ILE A 393 -27.85 -2.52 15.91
N LYS A 394 -26.91 -2.80 15.01
CA LYS A 394 -26.61 -4.18 14.61
C LYS A 394 -26.12 -5.03 15.79
N GLN A 395 -25.21 -4.52 16.62
CA GLN A 395 -24.72 -5.25 17.80
C GLN A 395 -25.84 -5.60 18.77
N VAL A 396 -26.78 -4.67 19.01
CA VAL A 396 -27.95 -4.93 19.84
C VAL A 396 -28.82 -6.04 19.23
N LEU A 397 -29.10 -5.98 17.92
CA LEU A 397 -29.89 -6.99 17.22
C LEU A 397 -29.22 -8.38 17.27
N ASP A 398 -27.93 -8.45 16.93
CA ASP A 398 -27.14 -9.69 16.95
C ASP A 398 -27.13 -10.32 18.36
N THR A 399 -27.08 -9.50 19.42
CA THR A 399 -27.12 -9.96 20.82
C THR A 399 -28.50 -10.50 21.21
N VAL A 400 -29.58 -9.86 20.74
CA VAL A 400 -30.95 -10.31 20.98
C VAL A 400 -31.21 -11.65 20.27
N GLU A 401 -30.74 -11.80 19.03
CA GLU A 401 -30.86 -13.06 18.27
C GLU A 401 -30.03 -14.19 18.88
N GLY A 402 -28.86 -13.88 19.47
CA GLY A 402 -27.99 -14.86 20.13
C GLY A 402 -28.57 -15.50 21.41
N GLY A 403 -29.62 -14.92 22.00
CA GLY A 403 -30.49 -15.57 22.99
C GLY A 403 -30.00 -15.66 24.45
N ASP A 404 -28.76 -15.30 24.77
CA ASP A 404 -28.27 -15.30 26.16
C ASP A 404 -28.56 -13.98 26.89
N LEU A 405 -29.84 -13.75 27.20
CA LEU A 405 -30.31 -12.57 27.96
C LEU A 405 -30.77 -12.93 29.38
N GLN A 406 -30.57 -14.17 29.82
CA GLN A 406 -31.11 -14.69 31.09
C GLN A 406 -30.64 -13.89 32.30
N HIS A 407 -29.39 -13.44 32.28
CA HIS A 407 -28.79 -12.63 33.34
C HIS A 407 -29.25 -11.16 33.32
N ALA A 408 -29.70 -10.66 32.17
CA ALA A 408 -30.16 -9.28 32.01
C ALA A 408 -31.59 -9.09 32.54
N TRP A 409 -32.46 -10.11 32.40
CA TRP A 409 -33.87 -10.01 32.79
C TRP A 409 -34.12 -9.59 34.26
N PRO A 410 -33.47 -10.19 35.28
CA PRO A 410 -33.68 -9.77 36.66
C PRO A 410 -33.27 -8.32 36.93
N ILE A 411 -32.26 -7.82 36.20
CA ILE A 411 -31.81 -6.44 36.30
C ILE A 411 -32.86 -5.48 35.70
N ILE A 412 -33.45 -5.84 34.56
CA ILE A 412 -34.54 -5.08 33.94
C ILE A 412 -35.76 -5.02 34.87
N ASP A 413 -36.13 -6.11 35.52
CA ASP A 413 -37.26 -6.11 36.47
C ASP A 413 -36.98 -5.25 37.72
N ARG A 414 -35.72 -5.23 38.17
CA ARG A 414 -35.28 -4.33 39.24
C ARG A 414 -35.29 -2.86 38.82
N LEU A 415 -35.02 -2.55 37.54
CA LEU A 415 -35.15 -1.19 37.02
C LEU A 415 -36.62 -0.76 36.92
N LYS A 416 -37.51 -1.65 36.47
CA LYS A 416 -38.96 -1.40 36.43
C LYS A 416 -39.55 -1.11 37.81
N SER A 417 -39.17 -1.89 38.82
CA SER A 417 -39.68 -1.72 40.20
C SER A 417 -39.16 -0.48 40.91
N LYS A 418 -38.02 0.07 40.50
CA LYS A 418 -37.45 1.32 41.06
C LYS A 418 -37.90 2.58 40.34
N GLY A 419 -38.37 2.49 39.10
CA GLY A 419 -38.87 3.61 38.33
C GLY A 419 -40.38 3.77 38.47
N ASP A 420 -40.87 5.01 38.48
CA ASP A 420 -42.30 5.33 38.54
C ASP A 420 -43.03 4.93 37.23
N GLY A 421 -43.33 3.63 37.07
CA GLY A 421 -44.19 3.13 35.99
C GLY A 421 -43.60 3.23 34.58
N TYR A 422 -42.28 3.29 34.42
CA TYR A 422 -41.66 3.29 33.09
C TYR A 422 -41.91 1.97 32.34
N ASP A 423 -42.31 2.08 31.08
CA ASP A 423 -42.47 0.94 30.19
C ASP A 423 -41.12 0.41 29.68
N ALA A 424 -41.14 -0.76 29.04
CA ALA A 424 -39.93 -1.39 28.53
C ALA A 424 -39.23 -0.54 27.44
N ALA A 425 -40.00 0.20 26.65
CA ALA A 425 -39.46 1.08 25.60
C ALA A 425 -38.67 2.25 26.19
N THR A 426 -39.17 2.87 27.26
CA THR A 426 -38.51 3.98 27.96
C THR A 426 -37.20 3.51 28.61
N LEU A 427 -37.21 2.34 29.25
CA LEU A 427 -36.00 1.74 29.81
C LEU A 427 -34.97 1.39 28.72
N ALA A 428 -35.42 0.84 27.59
CA ALA A 428 -34.55 0.55 26.45
C ALA A 428 -33.92 1.83 25.87
N ALA A 429 -34.71 2.91 25.74
CA ALA A 429 -34.21 4.22 25.31
C ALA A 429 -33.18 4.79 26.30
N GLY A 430 -33.43 4.68 27.61
CA GLY A 430 -32.49 5.10 28.65
C GLY A 430 -31.17 4.32 28.60
N LEU A 431 -31.24 2.98 28.48
CA LEU A 431 -30.05 2.12 28.33
C LEU A 431 -29.28 2.44 27.05
N LEU A 432 -29.97 2.67 25.94
CA LEU A 432 -29.35 3.05 24.67
C LEU A 432 -28.64 4.41 24.79
N THR A 433 -29.21 5.38 25.50
CA THR A 433 -28.58 6.69 25.76
C THR A 433 -27.29 6.53 26.56
N VAL A 434 -27.31 5.76 27.65
CA VAL A 434 -26.11 5.51 28.45
C VAL A 434 -25.03 4.80 27.62
N LEU A 435 -25.41 3.79 26.84
CA LEU A 435 -24.47 3.06 25.99
C LEU A 435 -23.89 3.96 24.89
N ALA A 436 -24.71 4.79 24.27
CA ALA A 436 -24.28 5.74 23.26
C ALA A 436 -23.32 6.80 23.82
N GLU A 437 -23.51 7.26 25.06
CA GLU A 437 -22.57 8.15 25.74
C GLU A 437 -21.23 7.46 26.02
N LEU A 438 -21.25 6.23 26.53
CA LEU A 438 -20.03 5.44 26.81
C LEU A 438 -19.21 5.16 25.55
N GLU A 439 -19.87 4.89 24.43
CA GLU A 439 -19.22 4.61 23.15
C GLU A 439 -18.99 5.86 22.27
N ALA A 440 -19.34 7.05 22.76
CA ALA A 440 -19.31 8.31 22.00
C ALA A 440 -20.01 8.19 20.62
N VAL A 441 -21.21 7.63 20.62
CA VAL A 441 -22.09 7.45 19.46
C VAL A 441 -23.16 8.55 19.48
N PRO A 442 -23.23 9.43 18.47
CA PRO A 442 -24.26 10.45 18.44
C PRO A 442 -25.61 9.83 18.06
N LEU A 443 -26.61 9.92 18.95
CA LEU A 443 -27.96 9.40 18.71
C LEU A 443 -28.76 10.20 17.66
N VAL A 444 -28.42 11.47 17.50
CA VAL A 444 -28.98 12.34 16.46
C VAL A 444 -27.90 12.56 15.39
N ASP A 445 -28.32 12.70 14.14
CA ASP A 445 -27.37 13.12 13.10
C ASP A 445 -26.80 14.50 13.45
N PRO A 446 -25.48 14.64 13.60
CA PRO A 446 -24.90 15.96 13.76
C PRO A 446 -25.23 16.80 12.52
N PRO A 447 -25.34 18.13 12.65
CA PRO A 447 -25.65 19.01 11.53
C PRO A 447 -24.75 18.68 10.35
N GLU A 448 -25.33 18.63 9.15
CA GLU A 448 -24.58 18.31 7.94
C GLU A 448 -23.45 19.34 7.78
N GLU A 449 -22.20 18.97 8.11
CA GLU A 449 -21.05 19.84 7.86
C GLU A 449 -21.09 20.21 6.36
N GLN A 450 -21.17 21.50 6.04
CA GLN A 450 -20.96 21.96 4.67
C GLN A 450 -19.67 21.32 4.19
N LYS A 451 -19.78 20.48 3.15
CA LYS A 451 -18.63 19.80 2.53
C LYS A 451 -17.48 20.82 2.44
N PRO A 452 -16.30 20.53 3.00
CA PRO A 452 -15.20 21.47 2.95
C PRO A 452 -15.00 21.88 1.50
N ARG A 453 -14.98 23.19 1.23
CA ARG A 453 -15.00 23.85 -0.10
C ARG A 453 -13.96 23.35 -1.13
N TRP A 454 -13.12 22.39 -0.76
CA TRP A 454 -12.05 21.77 -1.54
C TRP A 454 -12.33 20.30 -1.92
N SER A 455 -13.40 19.67 -1.39
CA SER A 455 -13.79 18.29 -1.73
C SER A 455 -14.41 18.18 -3.12
N ASP A 456 -15.04 19.26 -3.61
CA ASP A 456 -15.43 19.37 -5.00
C ASP A 456 -14.24 19.89 -5.81
N GLY A 457 -13.60 19.00 -6.58
CA GLY A 457 -12.79 19.47 -7.70
C GLY A 457 -13.68 20.34 -8.60
N PRO A 458 -13.19 21.45 -9.16
CA PRO A 458 -14.04 22.40 -9.86
C PRO A 458 -14.66 21.74 -11.08
N LYS A 459 -15.95 21.35 -10.98
CA LYS A 459 -16.81 21.11 -12.14
C LYS A 459 -17.52 22.42 -12.45
N ARG A 460 -16.81 23.33 -13.13
CA ARG A 460 -17.50 24.43 -13.84
C ARG A 460 -17.91 23.90 -15.21
N THR A 461 -19.20 23.67 -15.39
CA THR A 461 -19.81 23.40 -16.71
C THR A 461 -20.03 24.70 -17.46
N GLU A 462 -19.86 24.70 -18.78
CA GLU A 462 -19.94 25.85 -19.70
C GLU A 462 -21.28 26.63 -19.71
N ARG A 463 -22.25 26.29 -18.85
CA ARG A 463 -23.60 26.90 -18.83
C ARG A 463 -23.80 28.08 -17.88
N ASP A 464 -22.85 28.37 -16.98
CA ASP A 464 -23.00 29.48 -16.01
C ASP A 464 -22.56 30.85 -16.56
N PHE A 465 -22.12 30.94 -17.82
CA PHE A 465 -21.53 32.17 -18.40
C PHE A 465 -22.44 32.93 -19.38
N GLN A 466 -23.75 32.65 -19.41
CA GLN A 466 -24.68 33.33 -20.32
C GLN A 466 -25.68 34.30 -19.65
N SER A 467 -25.64 34.48 -18.32
CA SER A 467 -26.71 35.19 -17.61
C SER A 467 -26.29 36.33 -16.68
N SER A 468 -25.24 37.12 -16.99
CA SER A 468 -24.96 38.33 -16.19
C SER A 468 -24.33 39.47 -16.98
N ASN A 469 -24.66 40.68 -16.55
CA ASN A 469 -24.15 42.00 -16.97
C ASN A 469 -22.62 42.16 -16.76
N GLU A 470 -21.81 41.29 -17.36
CA GLU A 470 -20.35 41.38 -17.32
C GLU A 470 -19.83 42.36 -18.39
N VAL A 471 -18.94 43.26 -17.96
CA VAL A 471 -18.17 44.18 -18.81
C VAL A 471 -16.69 43.79 -18.77
N GLU A 472 -15.95 44.07 -19.84
CA GLU A 472 -14.53 43.73 -19.93
C GLU A 472 -13.65 44.97 -19.69
N ILE A 473 -12.71 44.86 -18.75
CA ILE A 473 -11.62 45.82 -18.55
C ILE A 473 -10.48 45.48 -19.50
N PHE A 474 -10.05 46.46 -20.28
CA PHE A 474 -8.86 46.41 -21.13
C PHE A 474 -7.61 46.78 -20.35
N ILE A 475 -6.55 46.00 -20.57
CA ILE A 475 -5.23 46.20 -19.98
C ILE A 475 -4.17 46.13 -21.09
N PRO A 476 -3.29 47.13 -21.25
CA PRO A 476 -2.30 47.21 -22.32
C PRO A 476 -1.06 46.32 -22.12
N VAL A 477 -1.23 45.13 -21.54
CA VAL A 477 -0.18 44.10 -21.43
C VAL A 477 -0.69 42.74 -21.88
N GLY A 478 0.19 41.87 -22.38
CA GLY A 478 -0.18 40.61 -23.01
C GLY A 478 0.96 39.59 -23.01
N ARG A 479 0.85 38.54 -23.83
CA ARG A 479 1.83 37.43 -23.87
C ARG A 479 3.26 37.87 -24.16
N ALA A 480 3.45 38.88 -25.00
CA ALA A 480 4.77 39.45 -25.31
C ALA A 480 5.46 40.04 -24.06
N HIS A 481 4.69 40.37 -23.02
CA HIS A 481 5.16 40.87 -21.73
C HIS A 481 5.27 39.75 -20.67
N GLY A 482 5.13 38.48 -21.08
CA GLY A 482 5.19 37.31 -20.19
C GLY A 482 3.98 37.12 -19.28
N VAL A 483 2.89 37.87 -19.51
CA VAL A 483 1.70 37.87 -18.66
C VAL A 483 0.92 36.56 -18.77
N ARG A 484 0.66 35.94 -17.61
CA ARG A 484 -0.19 34.75 -17.47
C ARG A 484 -1.54 35.11 -16.84
N PRO A 485 -2.59 34.28 -16.99
CA PRO A 485 -3.90 34.56 -16.38
C PRO A 485 -3.83 34.75 -14.86
N GLY A 486 -2.98 34.00 -14.17
CA GLY A 486 -2.78 34.15 -12.72
C GLY A 486 -2.17 35.50 -12.31
N ASP A 487 -1.35 36.11 -13.18
CA ASP A 487 -0.72 37.40 -12.91
C ASP A 487 -1.78 38.52 -12.94
N LEU A 488 -2.71 38.44 -13.90
CA LEU A 488 -3.82 39.39 -14.06
C LEU A 488 -4.86 39.26 -12.95
N VAL A 489 -5.28 38.03 -12.64
CA VAL A 489 -6.24 37.76 -11.55
C VAL A 489 -5.63 38.12 -10.20
N GLY A 490 -4.34 37.82 -10.00
CA GLY A 490 -3.62 38.13 -8.78
C GLY A 490 -3.45 39.63 -8.55
N ALA A 491 -3.01 40.38 -9.57
CA ALA A 491 -2.87 41.84 -9.47
C ALA A 491 -4.22 42.49 -9.15
N LEU A 492 -5.27 42.12 -9.89
CA LEU A 492 -6.61 42.67 -9.67
C LEU A 492 -7.15 42.30 -8.28
N ALA A 493 -7.06 41.03 -7.85
CA ALA A 493 -7.61 40.61 -6.56
C ALA A 493 -6.85 41.19 -5.36
N ASN A 494 -5.53 41.33 -5.46
CA ASN A 494 -4.70 41.82 -4.37
C ASN A 494 -4.77 43.35 -4.23
N GLU A 495 -4.84 44.09 -5.34
CA GLU A 495 -4.85 45.56 -5.29
C GLU A 495 -6.26 46.14 -5.07
N THR A 496 -7.30 45.51 -5.63
CA THR A 496 -8.68 46.02 -5.56
C THR A 496 -9.54 45.33 -4.50
N GLY A 497 -9.02 44.28 -3.86
CA GLY A 497 -9.75 43.49 -2.87
C GLY A 497 -10.89 42.63 -3.43
N ILE A 498 -11.08 42.60 -4.76
CA ILE A 498 -12.11 41.77 -5.40
C ILE A 498 -11.70 40.29 -5.29
N PRO A 499 -12.53 39.43 -4.67
CA PRO A 499 -12.23 38.00 -4.61
C PRO A 499 -12.09 37.41 -6.01
N GLY A 500 -11.04 36.61 -6.25
CA GLY A 500 -10.79 35.99 -7.56
C GLY A 500 -11.94 35.13 -8.12
N ALA A 501 -12.90 34.74 -7.27
CA ALA A 501 -14.13 34.06 -7.67
C ALA A 501 -15.14 34.95 -8.42
N ARG A 502 -15.07 36.29 -8.22
CA ARG A 502 -15.86 37.31 -8.91
C ARG A 502 -15.18 37.83 -10.19
N ILE A 503 -13.94 37.39 -10.45
CA ILE A 503 -13.23 37.70 -11.69
C ILE A 503 -13.68 36.69 -12.76
N GLY A 504 -14.28 37.22 -13.81
CA GLY A 504 -14.84 36.48 -14.93
C GLY A 504 -13.78 36.04 -15.95
N ARG A 505 -14.15 36.04 -17.23
CA ARG A 505 -13.26 35.56 -18.30
C ARG A 505 -12.00 36.42 -18.43
N VAL A 506 -10.83 35.76 -18.48
CA VAL A 506 -9.55 36.43 -18.77
C VAL A 506 -9.09 36.04 -20.18
N SER A 507 -8.94 37.03 -21.05
CA SER A 507 -8.47 36.86 -22.43
C SER A 507 -7.14 37.59 -22.62
N ILE A 508 -6.09 36.88 -23.02
CA ILE A 508 -4.74 37.44 -23.19
C ILE A 508 -4.33 37.32 -24.65
N ALA A 509 -4.16 38.45 -25.33
CA ALA A 509 -3.58 38.55 -26.66
C ALA A 509 -2.08 38.87 -26.58
N GLU A 510 -1.43 39.05 -27.73
CA GLU A 510 0.00 39.35 -27.85
C GLU A 510 0.44 40.55 -26.98
N ARG A 511 -0.22 41.71 -27.12
CA ARG A 511 0.15 42.96 -26.44
C ARG A 511 -0.96 43.56 -25.57
N LYS A 512 -2.08 42.86 -25.41
CA LYS A 512 -3.24 43.34 -24.66
C LYS A 512 -3.98 42.21 -23.97
N SER A 513 -4.69 42.54 -22.89
CA SER A 513 -5.50 41.60 -22.12
C SER A 513 -6.86 42.20 -21.78
N PHE A 514 -7.82 41.31 -21.53
CA PHE A 514 -9.19 41.65 -21.16
C PHE A 514 -9.60 40.80 -19.96
N ILE A 515 -10.24 41.43 -18.97
CA ILE A 515 -10.77 40.76 -17.78
C ILE A 515 -12.26 41.08 -17.65
N GLY A 516 -13.11 40.06 -17.62
CA GLY A 516 -14.53 40.20 -17.35
C GLY A 516 -14.79 40.44 -15.86
N LEU A 517 -15.61 41.43 -15.56
CA LEU A 517 -16.11 41.73 -14.21
C LEU A 517 -17.58 42.11 -14.28
N SER A 518 -18.27 42.07 -13.14
CA SER A 518 -19.59 42.70 -13.04
C SER A 518 -19.48 44.21 -13.30
N ARG A 519 -20.54 44.83 -13.83
CA ARG A 519 -20.54 46.29 -14.08
C ARG A 519 -20.23 47.11 -12.83
N ALA A 520 -20.76 46.71 -11.67
CA ALA A 520 -20.51 47.37 -10.40
C ALA A 520 -19.04 47.27 -9.98
N ASP A 521 -18.44 46.08 -10.08
CA ASP A 521 -17.04 45.88 -9.75
C ASP A 521 -16.12 46.63 -10.73
N ALA A 522 -16.46 46.68 -12.02
CA ALA A 522 -15.67 47.38 -13.03
C ALA A 522 -15.66 48.90 -12.84
N GLU A 523 -16.79 49.50 -12.43
CA GLU A 523 -16.88 50.93 -12.13
C GLU A 523 -16.01 51.31 -10.92
N VAL A 524 -15.99 50.48 -9.87
CA VAL A 524 -15.13 50.66 -8.70
C VAL A 524 -13.66 50.61 -9.09
N VAL A 525 -13.26 49.57 -9.83
CA VAL A 525 -11.86 49.38 -10.26
C VAL A 525 -11.36 50.55 -11.10
N LEU A 526 -12.17 51.05 -12.04
CA LEU A 526 -11.77 52.13 -12.93
C LEU A 526 -11.74 53.51 -12.26
N LYS A 527 -12.62 53.74 -11.27
CA LYS A 527 -12.70 55.01 -10.55
C LYS A 527 -11.63 55.14 -9.48
N GLU A 528 -11.32 54.06 -8.77
CA GLU A 528 -10.41 54.09 -7.62
C GLU A 528 -8.97 53.67 -7.97
N TYR A 529 -8.78 52.79 -8.96
CA TYR A 529 -7.50 52.12 -9.23
C TYR A 529 -7.03 52.27 -10.67
N GLY A 530 -7.33 53.38 -11.36
CA GLY A 530 -7.16 53.58 -12.83
C GLY A 530 -5.83 53.15 -13.49
N ALA A 531 -4.79 52.76 -12.73
CA ALA A 531 -3.70 51.91 -13.20
C ALA A 531 -3.30 50.83 -12.16
N LEU A 532 -2.94 49.63 -12.63
CA LEU A 532 -2.43 48.51 -11.80
C LEU A 532 -0.99 48.15 -12.16
N GLU A 533 -0.24 47.58 -11.23
CA GLU A 533 1.11 47.07 -11.52
C GLU A 533 1.07 45.58 -11.85
N ILE A 534 1.41 45.23 -13.09
CA ILE A 534 1.39 43.84 -13.56
C ILE A 534 2.80 43.45 -13.98
N ARG A 535 3.40 42.52 -13.24
CA ARG A 535 4.79 42.06 -13.44
C ARG A 535 5.81 43.22 -13.48
N GLY A 536 5.65 44.22 -12.62
CA GLY A 536 6.55 45.37 -12.55
C GLY A 536 6.27 46.47 -13.57
N VAL A 537 5.21 46.35 -14.38
CA VAL A 537 4.81 47.35 -15.37
C VAL A 537 3.50 48.00 -14.93
N LYS A 538 3.51 49.33 -14.76
CA LYS A 538 2.32 50.10 -14.42
C LYS A 538 1.43 50.27 -15.66
N CYS A 539 0.21 49.76 -15.59
CA CYS A 539 -0.71 49.61 -16.72
C CYS A 539 -1.99 50.39 -16.46
N SER A 540 -2.37 51.32 -17.35
CA SER A 540 -3.65 52.01 -17.25
C SER A 540 -4.82 51.08 -17.61
N LEU A 541 -5.89 51.16 -16.83
CA LEU A 541 -7.11 50.39 -17.02
C LEU A 541 -8.15 51.22 -17.77
N SER A 542 -8.90 50.59 -18.69
CA SER A 542 -10.04 51.25 -19.35
C SER A 542 -11.13 50.25 -19.71
N LEU A 543 -12.37 50.70 -19.90
CA LEU A 543 -13.43 49.84 -20.46
C LEU A 543 -13.09 49.46 -21.90
N ALA A 544 -13.25 48.19 -22.25
CA ALA A 544 -13.04 47.71 -23.60
C ALA A 544 -14.07 48.34 -24.58
N LYS A 545 -13.59 49.11 -25.56
CA LYS A 545 -14.45 49.83 -26.53
C LYS A 545 -15.13 48.91 -27.57
N GLN A 546 -14.66 47.67 -27.75
CA GLN A 546 -15.25 46.65 -28.63
C GLN A 546 -15.00 45.24 -28.08
N ARG A 547 -16.03 44.37 -28.10
CA ARG A 547 -15.90 42.92 -27.81
C ARG A 547 -14.98 42.28 -28.86
N PRO A 548 -13.75 41.84 -28.52
CA PRO A 548 -12.90 41.16 -29.48
C PRO A 548 -13.46 39.75 -29.69
N ASN A 549 -13.81 39.40 -30.93
CA ASN A 549 -14.25 38.05 -31.26
C ASN A 549 -13.03 37.10 -31.34
N LEU A 550 -12.39 36.82 -30.20
CA LEU A 550 -11.26 35.92 -30.10
C LEU A 550 -11.77 34.47 -30.10
N ARG A 551 -11.89 33.88 -31.30
CA ARG A 551 -12.02 32.43 -31.45
C ARG A 551 -10.78 31.73 -30.85
N ARG A 552 -11.01 30.65 -30.09
CA ARG A 552 -9.97 29.76 -29.54
C ARG A 552 -8.98 29.32 -30.64
N PRO A 553 -7.69 29.09 -30.34
CA PRO A 553 -6.83 28.30 -31.23
C PRO A 553 -7.46 26.92 -31.39
N GLY A 554 -7.72 26.53 -32.64
CA GLY A 554 -8.37 25.27 -32.97
C GLY A 554 -7.62 24.06 -32.43
N ARG A 555 -8.37 23.05 -31.97
CA ARG A 555 -7.88 21.68 -31.86
C ARG A 555 -7.42 21.24 -33.25
N GLY A 556 -6.11 21.20 -33.48
CA GLY A 556 -5.51 20.71 -34.71
C GLY A 556 -5.67 19.20 -34.86
N ASN A 557 -6.38 18.82 -35.93
CA ASN A 557 -6.38 17.57 -36.69
C ASN A 557 -6.62 16.21 -36.00
N ARG A 558 -7.89 15.79 -36.07
CA ARG A 558 -8.24 14.41 -36.44
C ARG A 558 -7.89 14.20 -37.92
N ARG A 559 -7.14 13.14 -38.24
CA ARG A 559 -6.91 12.64 -39.61
C ARG A 559 -8.25 12.31 -40.28
N PRO A 560 -8.51 12.73 -41.54
CA PRO A 560 -9.64 12.22 -42.30
C PRO A 560 -9.27 10.91 -43.01
N GLY A 561 -10.30 10.11 -43.25
CA GLY A 561 -10.23 8.74 -43.71
C GLY A 561 -9.77 8.55 -45.15
N ARG A 562 -9.27 7.33 -45.33
CA ARG A 562 -9.12 6.53 -46.55
C ARG A 562 -10.13 6.89 -47.66
N ARG A 563 -9.62 7.28 -48.83
CA ARG A 563 -10.27 7.06 -50.12
C ARG A 563 -9.25 6.50 -51.12
N GLU A 564 -9.66 5.41 -51.75
CA GLU A 564 -8.98 4.66 -52.80
C GLU A 564 -8.98 5.38 -54.16
N ARG A 565 -8.10 4.88 -55.05
CA ARG A 565 -8.00 5.04 -56.52
C ARG A 565 -7.46 6.40 -56.98
N GLU A 566 -6.55 6.50 -57.95
CA GLU A 566 -6.25 5.64 -59.10
C GLU A 566 -4.86 6.05 -59.64
N SER A 567 -4.01 5.08 -59.99
CA SER A 567 -2.80 5.32 -60.77
C SER A 567 -3.08 5.08 -62.26
N LYS A 568 -2.92 6.11 -63.08
CA LYS A 568 -2.73 6.00 -64.52
C LYS A 568 -1.68 7.04 -64.94
N LYS A 569 -0.61 6.52 -65.56
CA LYS A 569 0.18 7.06 -66.70
C LYS A 569 0.66 8.52 -66.58
N ASP A 570 1.93 8.85 -66.73
CA ASP A 570 2.91 8.38 -67.73
C ASP A 570 4.31 8.16 -67.15
#